data_AF-A0A8T4XDP0-F1
#
_entry.id   AF-A0A8T4XDP0-F1
#
_cell.length_a   1.000
_cell.length_b   1.000
_cell.length_c   1.000
_cell.angle_alpha   90.00
_cell.angle_beta   90.00
_cell.angle_gamma   90.00
#
_symmetry.space_group_name_H-M   'P 1'
#
loop_
_entity.id
_entity.type
_entity.pdbx_description
1 polymer ?
#
loop_
_entity_poly.entity_id
_entity_poly.type
_entity_poly.pdbx_seq_one_letter_code
_entity_poly.pdbx_strand_id
1 'polypeptide(L)'
;MGLEEKVAEIAKNYGWNVELRKRHGNRIQDLILRRGGLVLVVQVKDLSSPAGPRAVSQTKKDFDEYVRHILREKLGITVIPVLVSNGISDRARKRALSYGVRYYTLSELENMLK
;
A
#
# COMPACT_ATOMS: atom_id res chain seq x y z
N MET A 1 23.30 -6.15 -14.52
CA MET A 1 22.73 -5.51 -13.32
C MET A 1 21.41 -4.87 -13.72
N GLY A 2 20.29 -5.32 -13.14
CA GLY A 2 18.97 -4.80 -13.44
C GLY A 2 18.76 -3.41 -12.86
N LEU A 3 17.65 -2.77 -13.24
CA LEU A 3 17.30 -1.43 -12.77
C LEU A 3 17.06 -1.39 -11.24
N GLU A 4 16.49 -2.45 -10.66
CA GLU A 4 16.26 -2.56 -9.22
C GLU A 4 17.59 -2.52 -8.44
N GLU A 5 18.61 -3.28 -8.87
CA GLU A 5 19.91 -3.30 -8.21
C GLU A 5 20.64 -1.97 -8.35
N LYS A 6 20.54 -1.31 -9.51
CA LYS A 6 21.10 0.04 -9.72
C LYS A 6 20.50 1.06 -8.76
N VAL A 7 19.17 1.05 -8.60
CA VAL A 7 18.48 1.95 -7.65
C VAL A 7 18.91 1.65 -6.21
N ALA A 8 19.03 0.36 -5.85
CA ALA A 8 19.48 -0.06 -4.54
C ALA A 8 20.90 0.43 -4.23
N GLU A 9 21.83 0.30 -5.17
CA GLU A 9 23.22 0.73 -5.03
C GLU A 9 23.31 2.26 -4.85
N ILE A 10 22.62 3.02 -5.72
CA ILE A 10 22.53 4.48 -5.61
C ILE A 10 21.99 4.88 -4.23
N ALA A 11 20.90 4.27 -3.78
CA ALA A 11 20.30 4.59 -2.49
C ALA A 11 21.26 4.30 -1.32
N LYS A 12 21.97 3.16 -1.34
CA LYS A 12 22.98 2.83 -0.33
C LYS A 12 24.10 3.87 -0.29
N ASN A 13 24.61 4.29 -1.44
CA ASN A 13 25.67 5.31 -1.55
C ASN A 13 25.25 6.66 -0.95
N TYR A 14 23.94 6.96 -0.93
CA TYR A 14 23.36 8.15 -0.30
C TYR A 14 22.85 7.92 1.15
N GLY A 15 23.29 6.83 1.80
CA GLY A 15 23.02 6.55 3.20
C GLY A 15 21.61 6.03 3.50
N TRP A 16 20.94 5.41 2.52
CA TRP A 16 19.66 4.75 2.75
C TRP A 16 19.83 3.29 3.17
N ASN A 17 19.01 2.85 4.12
CA ASN A 17 18.80 1.43 4.37
C ASN A 17 17.87 0.87 3.30
N VAL A 18 18.27 -0.23 2.64
CA VAL A 18 17.56 -0.79 1.49
C VAL A 18 17.08 -2.21 1.78
N GLU A 19 15.78 -2.45 1.62
CA GLU A 19 15.20 -3.80 1.61
C GLU A 19 14.71 -4.09 0.19
N LEU A 20 15.35 -5.04 -0.51
CA LEU A 20 15.07 -5.37 -1.90
C LEU A 20 14.21 -6.64 -2.00
N ARG A 21 13.19 -6.63 -2.85
CA ARG A 21 12.28 -7.75 -3.17
C ARG A 21 11.73 -8.45 -1.94
N LYS A 22 11.40 -7.68 -0.92
CA LYS A 22 10.94 -8.21 0.36
C LYS A 22 9.42 -8.23 0.44
N ARG A 23 8.88 -9.27 1.07
CA ARG A 23 7.46 -9.40 1.35
C ARG A 23 7.09 -8.57 2.57
N HIS A 24 6.07 -7.72 2.43
CA HIS A 24 5.39 -7.04 3.53
C HIS A 24 3.89 -7.29 3.39
N GLY A 25 3.29 -7.91 4.41
CA GLY A 25 1.93 -8.42 4.32
C GLY A 25 1.79 -9.44 3.18
N ASN A 26 0.85 -9.19 2.27
CA ASN A 26 0.52 -10.08 1.17
C ASN A 26 1.25 -9.79 -0.15
N ARG A 27 2.16 -8.82 -0.17
CA ARG A 27 2.82 -8.35 -1.40
C ARG A 27 4.33 -8.33 -1.27
N ILE A 28 5.01 -8.54 -2.40
CA ILE A 28 6.45 -8.33 -2.54
C ILE A 28 6.63 -6.95 -3.13
N GLN A 29 7.33 -6.07 -2.43
CA GLN A 29 7.72 -4.75 -2.93
C GLN A 29 9.11 -4.82 -3.54
N ASP A 30 9.34 -4.07 -4.63
CA ASP A 30 10.63 -4.07 -5.32
C ASP A 30 11.73 -3.51 -4.41
N LEU A 31 11.53 -2.30 -3.87
CA LEU A 31 12.42 -1.75 -2.84
C LEU A 31 11.65 -0.98 -1.75
N ILE A 32 12.16 -1.08 -0.53
CA ILE A 32 11.85 -0.17 0.58
C ILE A 32 13.14 0.55 0.96
N LEU A 33 13.11 1.88 0.94
CA LEU A 33 14.24 2.72 1.34
C LEU A 33 13.88 3.43 2.64
N ARG A 34 14.76 3.37 3.64
CA ARG A 34 14.56 4.08 4.92
C ARG A 34 15.74 4.98 5.26
N ARG A 35 15.46 6.21 5.70
CA ARG A 35 16.46 7.14 6.24
C ARG A 35 15.82 8.03 7.31
N GLY A 36 16.25 7.87 8.55
CA GLY A 36 15.58 8.48 9.71
C GLY A 36 14.11 8.06 9.78
N GLY A 37 13.21 9.03 9.93
CA GLY A 37 11.76 8.80 9.92
C GLY A 37 11.11 8.69 8.53
N LEU A 38 11.87 8.85 7.45
CA LEU A 38 11.35 8.80 6.08
C LEU A 38 11.45 7.39 5.50
N VAL A 39 10.35 6.92 4.91
CA VAL A 39 10.29 5.64 4.20
C VAL A 39 9.75 5.85 2.79
N LEU A 40 10.46 5.33 1.79
CA LEU A 40 10.03 5.31 0.39
C LEU A 40 9.69 3.88 0.00
N VAL A 41 8.45 3.68 -0.48
CA VAL A 41 8.02 2.42 -1.11
C VAL A 41 8.21 2.60 -2.61
N VAL A 42 9.21 1.93 -3.16
CA VAL A 42 9.67 2.16 -4.54
C VAL A 42 9.28 0.97 -5.41
N GLN A 43 8.47 1.26 -6.43
CA GLN A 43 8.20 0.32 -7.52
C GLN A 43 9.16 0.63 -8.67
N VAL A 44 9.80 -0.39 -9.20
CA VAL A 44 10.67 -0.26 -10.37
C VAL A 44 9.98 -0.89 -11.57
N LYS A 45 10.10 -0.22 -12.71
CA LYS A 45 9.55 -0.66 -13.99
C LYS A 45 10.62 -0.46 -15.05
N ASP A 46 11.32 -1.54 -15.37
CA ASP A 46 12.27 -1.59 -16.48
C ASP A 46 11.46 -1.88 -17.76
N LEU A 47 10.89 -0.82 -18.34
CA LEU A 47 9.99 -0.90 -19.49
C LEU A 47 10.65 -0.25 -20.71
N SER A 48 10.36 -0.80 -21.89
CA SER A 48 10.72 -0.20 -23.18
C SER A 48 9.87 1.03 -23.55
N SER A 49 8.85 1.37 -22.75
CA SER A 49 7.96 2.51 -22.93
C SER A 49 7.63 3.20 -21.60
N PRO A 50 7.18 4.46 -21.61
CA PRO A 50 6.86 5.21 -20.39
C PRO A 50 5.82 4.51 -19.51
N ALA A 51 5.95 4.68 -18.19
CA ALA A 51 5.02 4.07 -17.24
C ALA A 51 3.60 4.66 -17.38
N GLY A 52 2.61 3.79 -17.59
CA GLY A 52 1.20 4.19 -17.67
C GLY A 52 0.49 4.29 -16.31
N PRO A 53 -0.80 4.71 -16.27
CA PRO A 53 -1.58 4.87 -15.05
C PRO A 53 -1.68 3.62 -14.16
N ARG A 54 -1.57 2.43 -14.76
CA ARG A 54 -1.53 1.16 -14.02
C ARG A 54 -0.31 1.05 -13.12
N ALA A 55 0.85 1.55 -13.55
CA ALA A 55 2.06 1.55 -12.74
C ALA A 55 1.86 2.42 -11.48
N VAL A 56 1.29 3.61 -11.64
CA VAL A 56 0.94 4.51 -10.52
C VAL A 56 -0.03 3.83 -9.54
N SER A 57 -1.08 3.22 -10.07
CA SER A 57 -2.07 2.50 -9.26
C SER A 57 -1.46 1.32 -8.50
N GLN A 58 -0.49 0.62 -9.10
CA GLN A 58 0.22 -0.48 -8.47
C GLN A 58 1.10 0.04 -7.33
N THR A 59 1.91 1.07 -7.57
CA THR A 59 2.75 1.72 -6.54
C THR A 59 1.92 2.17 -5.35
N LYS A 60 0.75 2.77 -5.57
CA LYS A 60 -0.15 3.18 -4.48
C LYS A 60 -0.62 1.98 -3.66
N LYS A 61 -1.00 0.87 -4.29
CA LYS A 61 -1.41 -0.35 -3.58
C LYS A 61 -0.26 -0.96 -2.77
N ASP A 62 0.97 -0.89 -3.30
CA ASP A 62 2.15 -1.41 -2.61
C ASP A 62 2.52 -0.56 -1.39
N PHE A 63 2.36 0.77 -1.51
CA PHE A 63 2.43 1.70 -0.38
C PHE A 63 1.37 1.38 0.69
N ASP A 64 0.10 1.22 0.29
CA ASP A 64 -0.99 0.94 1.22
C ASP A 64 -0.76 -0.38 1.98
N GLU A 65 -0.27 -1.41 1.30
CA GLU A 65 0.08 -2.68 1.93
C GLU A 65 1.24 -2.54 2.91
N TYR A 66 2.27 -1.76 2.55
CA TYR A 66 3.40 -1.51 3.42
C TYR A 66 3.00 -0.74 4.70
N VAL A 67 2.12 0.26 4.58
CA VAL A 67 1.56 0.98 5.73
C VAL A 67 0.76 0.02 6.62
N ARG A 68 -0.08 -0.85 6.04
CA ARG A 68 -0.81 -1.87 6.80
C ARG A 68 0.12 -2.84 7.52
N HIS A 69 1.20 -3.27 6.88
CA HIS A 69 2.23 -4.11 7.51
C HIS A 69 2.87 -3.40 8.71
N ILE A 70 3.23 -2.12 8.59
CA ILE A 70 3.74 -1.35 9.73
C ILE A 70 2.72 -1.31 10.86
N LEU A 71 1.50 -0.88 10.57
CA LEU A 71 0.44 -0.75 11.58
C LEU A 71 0.20 -2.10 12.28
N ARG A 72 0.05 -3.17 11.52
CA ARG A 72 -0.34 -4.48 12.05
C ARG A 72 0.82 -5.22 12.73
N GLU A 73 1.95 -5.35 12.06
CA GLU A 73 3.05 -6.22 12.54
C GLU A 73 4.01 -5.47 13.47
N LYS A 74 4.18 -4.15 13.29
CA LYS A 74 5.06 -3.37 14.18
C LYS A 74 4.31 -2.72 15.33
N LEU A 75 3.09 -2.23 15.10
CA LEU A 75 2.32 -1.51 16.12
C LEU A 75 1.19 -2.35 16.72
N GLY A 76 0.85 -3.51 16.16
CA GLY A 76 -0.27 -4.32 16.63
C GLY A 76 -1.65 -3.71 16.35
N ILE A 77 -1.73 -2.70 15.47
CA ILE A 77 -2.94 -1.93 15.19
C ILE A 77 -3.57 -2.40 13.88
N THR A 78 -4.87 -2.65 13.89
CA THR A 78 -5.66 -2.89 12.69
C THR A 78 -6.49 -1.66 12.37
N VAL A 79 -6.22 -1.02 11.22
CA VAL A 79 -6.98 0.14 10.73
C VAL A 79 -7.90 -0.31 9.60
N ILE A 80 -9.20 -0.06 9.76
CA ILE A 80 -10.23 -0.46 8.81
C ILE A 80 -10.94 0.80 8.31
N PRO A 81 -10.92 1.08 6.99
CA PRO A 81 -11.70 2.19 6.45
C PRO A 81 -13.19 1.82 6.45
N VAL A 82 -14.01 2.76 6.92
CA VAL A 82 -15.47 2.60 7.04
C VAL A 82 -16.17 3.72 6.29
N LEU A 83 -17.16 3.37 5.47
CA LEU A 83 -18.09 4.29 4.81
C LEU A 83 -19.47 4.11 5.44
N VAL A 84 -20.10 5.23 5.81
CA VAL A 84 -21.48 5.23 6.31
C VAL A 84 -22.36 6.01 5.35
N SER A 85 -23.44 5.40 4.88
CA SER A 85 -24.49 6.10 4.13
C SER A 85 -25.83 5.36 4.23
N ASN A 86 -26.93 6.04 3.89
CA ASN A 86 -28.27 5.43 3.91
C ASN A 86 -28.46 4.37 2.82
N GLY A 87 -27.57 4.31 1.83
CA GLY A 87 -27.57 3.36 0.73
C GLY A 87 -26.25 3.41 -0.05
N ILE A 88 -25.96 2.35 -0.81
CA ILE A 88 -24.77 2.25 -1.66
C ILE A 88 -25.15 1.66 -3.02
N SER A 89 -24.66 2.27 -4.11
CA SER A 89 -24.86 1.72 -5.46
C SER A 89 -24.01 0.47 -5.70
N ASP A 90 -24.41 -0.38 -6.63
CA ASP A 90 -23.65 -1.61 -6.95
C ASP A 90 -22.21 -1.32 -7.40
N ARG A 91 -22.03 -0.24 -8.17
CA ARG A 91 -20.70 0.21 -8.60
C ARG A 91 -19.84 0.62 -7.40
N ALA A 92 -20.41 1.35 -6.45
CA ALA A 92 -19.71 1.74 -5.23
C ALA A 92 -19.42 0.53 -4.33
N ARG A 93 -20.34 -0.43 -4.22
CA ARG A 93 -20.16 -1.68 -3.46
C ARG A 93 -18.99 -2.51 -4.00
N LYS A 94 -18.90 -2.68 -5.32
CA LYS A 94 -17.76 -3.35 -5.97
C LYS A 94 -16.43 -2.65 -5.68
N ARG A 95 -16.44 -1.31 -5.70
CA ARG A 95 -15.24 -0.51 -5.41
C ARG A 95 -14.82 -0.59 -3.95
N ALA A 96 -15.78 -0.50 -3.02
CA ALA A 96 -15.55 -0.65 -1.59
C ALA A 96 -14.90 -2.01 -1.28
N LEU A 97 -15.43 -3.10 -1.85
CA LEU A 97 -14.85 -4.44 -1.73
C LEU A 97 -13.40 -4.48 -2.24
N SER A 98 -13.14 -3.93 -3.43
CA SER A 98 -11.78 -3.89 -4.01
C SER A 98 -10.78 -3.11 -3.17
N TYR A 99 -11.23 -2.14 -2.36
CA TYR A 99 -10.37 -1.33 -1.50
C TYR A 99 -10.34 -1.82 -0.04
N GLY A 100 -11.16 -2.81 0.31
CA GLY A 100 -11.31 -3.30 1.68
C GLY A 100 -12.05 -2.30 2.59
N VAL A 101 -12.92 -1.47 2.02
CA VAL A 101 -13.77 -0.53 2.77
C VAL A 101 -15.00 -1.26 3.26
N ARG A 102 -15.25 -1.20 4.58
CA ARG A 102 -16.51 -1.67 5.16
C ARG A 102 -17.58 -0.60 4.96
N TYR A 103 -18.80 -1.04 4.70
CA TYR A 103 -19.93 -0.16 4.49
C TYR A 103 -21.04 -0.51 5.47
N TYR A 104 -21.66 0.51 6.05
CA TYR A 104 -22.78 0.37 6.97
C TYR A 104 -23.81 1.47 6.72
N THR A 105 -25.08 1.18 6.97
CA THR A 105 -26.06 2.21 7.34
C THR A 105 -25.80 2.69 8.77
N LEU A 106 -26.45 3.78 9.18
CA LEU A 106 -26.30 4.28 10.56
C LEU A 106 -26.69 3.24 11.60
N SER A 107 -27.80 2.52 11.38
CA SER A 107 -28.28 1.48 12.31
C SER A 107 -27.37 0.26 12.32
N GLU A 108 -26.83 -0.16 11.17
CA GLU A 108 -25.85 -1.24 11.10
C GLU A 108 -24.55 -0.88 11.83
N LEU A 109 -24.08 0.36 11.70
CA LEU A 109 -22.91 0.83 12.42
C LEU A 109 -23.15 0.87 13.93
N GLU A 110 -24.30 1.39 14.37
CA GLU A 110 -24.67 1.43 15.78
C GLU A 110 -24.66 0.03 16.39
N ASN A 111 -25.21 -0.96 15.68
CA ASN A 111 -25.18 -2.35 16.12
C ASN A 111 -23.77 -2.95 16.16
N MET A 112 -22.87 -2.54 15.27
CA MET A 112 -21.48 -3.00 15.25
C MET A 112 -20.63 -2.39 16.38
N LEU A 113 -20.98 -1.18 16.86
CA LEU A 113 -20.24 -0.47 17.91
C LEU A 113 -20.63 -0.87 19.33
N LYS A 114 -21.74 -1.59 19.50
CA LYS A 114 -22.17 -2.19 20.77
C LYS A 114 -21.48 -3.54 20.98
#